data_AF-F0QXR3-F1
#
_entry.id   AF-F0QXR3-F1
#
_cell.length_a   1.000
_cell.length_b   1.000
_cell.length_c   1.000
_cell.angle_alpha   90.00
_cell.angle_beta   90.00
_cell.angle_gamma   90.00
#
_symmetry.space_group_name_H-M   'P 1'
#
loop_
_entity.id
_entity.type
_entity.pdbx_description
1 polymer ?
#
loop_
_entity_poly.entity_id
_entity_poly.type
_entity_poly.pdbx_seq_one_letter_code
_entity_poly.pdbx_strand_id
1 'polypeptide(L)'
;MRRFENGSVRQVAENAWVVRGDPRLGDRYPNYVVRLRDGRYQCSCFETGWGLRRRGEVCTHIAAVILHREYSRLMQPIYAAVISMECEGDYYIEVLDKGVKAIRRVRALSSDLTKPRYRVTYVITSNEPRTVRIRYACGDETGETEVALSKVMRFVIELMKD
;
A
#
# COMPACT_ATOMS: atom_id res chain seq x y z
N MET A 1 -6.54 4.64 -19.03
CA MET A 1 -5.48 3.71 -18.54
C MET A 1 -4.29 3.58 -19.50
N ARG A 2 -4.50 3.64 -20.83
CA ARG A 2 -3.46 3.69 -21.88
C ARG A 2 -2.24 4.60 -21.64
N ARG A 3 -2.39 5.68 -20.86
CA ARG A 3 -1.35 6.69 -20.55
C ARG A 3 -0.47 6.33 -19.33
N PHE A 4 -0.76 5.23 -18.65
CA PHE A 4 0.06 4.62 -17.59
C PHE A 4 0.69 3.30 -18.06
N GLU A 5 0.05 2.63 -19.00
CA GLU A 5 0.54 1.42 -19.65
C GLU A 5 1.84 1.68 -20.44
N ASN A 6 2.62 0.63 -20.66
CA ASN A 6 3.80 0.59 -21.55
C ASN A 6 4.97 1.54 -21.19
N GLY A 7 5.24 1.77 -19.89
CA GLY A 7 6.42 2.54 -19.47
C GLY A 7 6.38 4.02 -19.90
N SER A 8 5.17 4.55 -20.08
CA SER A 8 4.91 5.92 -20.51
C SER A 8 5.26 6.98 -19.45
N VAL A 9 5.48 6.56 -18.20
CA VAL A 9 5.91 7.42 -17.10
C VAL A 9 7.31 7.02 -16.65
N ARG A 10 8.23 7.98 -16.58
CA ARG A 10 9.60 7.79 -16.08
C ARG A 10 9.92 8.83 -15.01
N GLN A 11 10.30 8.39 -13.82
CA GLN A 11 10.82 9.28 -12.79
C GLN A 11 12.22 9.76 -13.17
N VAL A 12 12.43 11.08 -13.12
CA VAL A 12 13.71 11.72 -13.49
C VAL A 12 14.37 12.43 -12.31
N ALA A 13 13.60 12.73 -11.26
CA ALA A 13 14.08 13.18 -9.97
C ALA A 13 13.06 12.78 -8.88
N GLU A 14 13.41 12.93 -7.61
CA GLU A 14 12.55 12.57 -6.47
C GLU A 14 11.09 13.06 -6.64
N ASN A 15 10.92 14.30 -7.09
CA ASN A 15 9.62 14.94 -7.27
C ASN A 15 9.34 15.36 -8.71
N ALA A 16 9.94 14.68 -9.71
CA ALA A 16 9.73 14.99 -11.12
C ALA A 16 9.66 13.74 -12.01
N TRP A 17 8.70 13.76 -12.94
CA TRP A 17 8.44 12.69 -13.89
C TRP A 17 8.29 13.25 -15.30
N VAL A 18 8.75 12.47 -16.28
CA VAL A 18 8.46 12.67 -17.70
C VAL A 18 7.38 11.69 -18.12
N VAL A 19 6.33 12.20 -18.74
CA VAL A 19 5.20 11.43 -19.26
C VAL A 19 5.22 11.53 -20.78
N ARG A 20 5.28 10.40 -21.48
CA ARG A 20 5.22 10.34 -22.95
C ARG A 20 3.85 10.82 -23.42
N GLY A 21 3.85 11.67 -24.42
CA GLY A 21 2.64 12.15 -25.08
C GLY A 21 2.04 11.11 -26.03
N ASP A 22 0.73 11.11 -26.17
CA ASP A 22 -0.01 10.29 -27.12
C ASP A 22 -0.89 11.19 -28.02
N PRO A 23 -0.49 11.41 -29.28
CA PRO A 23 -1.27 12.23 -30.22
C PRO A 23 -2.72 11.75 -30.40
N ARG A 24 -2.98 10.44 -30.25
CA ARG A 24 -4.33 9.85 -30.33
C ARG A 24 -5.24 10.30 -29.18
N LEU A 25 -4.65 10.82 -28.10
CA LEU A 25 -5.34 11.36 -26.94
C LEU A 25 -5.34 12.91 -26.94
N GLY A 26 -4.99 13.54 -28.06
CA GLY A 26 -5.01 15.00 -28.21
C GLY A 26 -3.75 15.71 -27.69
N ASP A 27 -2.67 14.97 -27.46
CA ASP A 27 -1.42 15.60 -27.04
C ASP A 27 -0.70 16.29 -28.19
N ARG A 28 -0.35 17.55 -27.96
CA ARG A 28 0.46 18.34 -28.90
C ARG A 28 1.94 18.01 -28.86
N TYR A 29 2.45 17.64 -27.68
CA TYR A 29 3.87 17.42 -27.45
C TYR A 29 4.18 15.94 -27.19
N PRO A 30 5.36 15.46 -27.62
CA PRO A 30 5.77 14.07 -27.42
C PRO A 30 6.10 13.74 -25.96
N ASN A 31 6.32 14.75 -25.11
CA ASN A 31 6.62 14.57 -23.69
C ASN A 31 6.02 15.72 -22.87
N TYR A 32 5.64 15.40 -21.65
CA TYR A 32 5.18 16.35 -20.64
C TYR A 32 5.96 16.14 -19.35
N VAL A 33 6.20 17.23 -18.63
CA VAL A 33 6.87 17.17 -17.32
C VAL A 33 5.84 17.38 -16.24
N VAL A 34 5.84 16.48 -15.26
CA VAL A 34 5.02 16.58 -14.05
C VAL A 34 5.96 16.75 -12.86
N ARG A 35 5.68 17.74 -12.01
CA ARG A 35 6.43 18.01 -10.78
C ARG A 35 5.50 17.99 -9.58
N LEU A 36 5.98 17.48 -8.45
CA LEU A 36 5.32 17.63 -7.16
C LEU A 36 6.03 18.73 -6.38
N ARG A 37 5.32 19.81 -6.04
CA ARG A 37 5.85 20.93 -5.24
C ARG A 37 4.82 21.31 -4.18
N ASP A 38 5.24 21.41 -2.92
CA ASP A 38 4.39 21.80 -1.79
C ASP A 38 3.08 20.97 -1.71
N GLY A 39 3.20 19.66 -1.98
CA GLY A 39 2.08 18.73 -2.00
C GLY A 39 1.15 18.83 -3.22
N ARG A 40 1.43 19.71 -4.19
CA ARG A 40 0.63 19.92 -5.40
C ARG A 40 1.35 19.47 -6.66
N TYR A 41 0.60 18.82 -7.55
CA TYR A 41 1.12 18.44 -8.86
C TYR A 41 1.01 19.59 -9.85
N GLN A 42 2.06 19.79 -10.64
CA GLN A 42 2.11 20.75 -11.73
C GLN A 42 2.52 20.02 -13.00
N CYS A 43 1.79 20.24 -14.10
CA CYS A 43 2.10 19.65 -15.39
C CYS A 43 2.38 20.73 -16.43
N SER A 44 3.38 20.51 -17.29
CA SER A 44 3.70 21.42 -18.40
C SER A 44 2.56 21.53 -19.44
N CYS A 45 1.58 20.62 -19.44
CA CYS A 45 0.41 20.75 -20.32
C CYS A 45 -0.45 21.99 -20.00
N PHE A 46 -0.34 22.50 -18.77
CA PHE A 46 -1.00 23.74 -18.33
C PHE A 46 -0.39 25.02 -18.91
N GLU A 47 0.68 24.95 -19.70
CA GLU A 47 1.33 26.12 -20.30
C GLU A 47 0.76 26.46 -21.69
N THR A 48 -0.23 25.69 -22.17
CA THR A 48 -0.94 25.92 -23.44
C THR A 48 -2.20 26.79 -23.25
N GLY A 49 -2.79 27.32 -24.34
CA GLY A 49 -3.84 28.37 -24.33
C GLY A 49 -5.14 28.11 -23.54
N TRP A 50 -5.33 26.91 -22.98
CA TRP A 50 -6.46 26.57 -22.08
C TRP A 50 -6.02 26.35 -20.61
N GLY A 51 -4.75 26.61 -20.30
CA GLY A 51 -4.05 26.15 -19.10
C GLY A 51 -4.38 26.87 -17.80
N LEU A 52 -4.81 28.14 -17.86
CA LEU A 52 -5.21 28.90 -16.67
C LEU A 52 -6.47 28.32 -15.98
N ARG A 53 -7.41 27.75 -16.76
CA ARG A 53 -8.64 27.13 -16.23
C ARG A 53 -8.39 25.80 -15.53
N ARG A 54 -7.30 25.08 -15.87
CA ARG A 54 -7.00 23.72 -15.40
C ARG A 54 -5.85 23.62 -14.38
N ARG A 55 -5.22 24.74 -14.00
CA ARG A 55 -4.12 24.75 -13.01
C ARG A 55 -4.50 24.17 -11.64
N GLY A 56 -5.79 24.07 -11.33
CA GLY A 56 -6.31 23.41 -10.12
C GLY A 56 -6.80 21.96 -10.31
N GLU A 57 -6.73 21.40 -11.53
CA GLU A 57 -7.32 20.10 -11.86
C GLU A 57 -6.26 19.02 -12.08
N VAL A 58 -6.65 17.75 -11.89
CA VAL A 58 -5.82 16.59 -12.20
C VAL A 58 -5.98 16.27 -13.70
N CYS A 59 -4.97 16.60 -14.52
CA CYS A 59 -4.94 16.17 -15.91
C CYS A 59 -4.57 14.68 -16.03
N THR A 60 -4.78 14.09 -17.20
CA THR A 60 -4.45 12.68 -17.44
C THR A 60 -2.95 12.37 -17.29
N HIS A 61 -2.06 13.36 -17.48
CA HIS A 61 -0.62 13.19 -17.23
C HIS A 61 -0.30 13.12 -15.73
N ILE A 62 -0.94 13.97 -14.91
CA ILE A 62 -0.83 13.92 -13.45
C ILE A 62 -1.41 12.61 -12.92
N ALA A 63 -2.59 12.19 -13.42
CA ALA A 63 -3.20 10.92 -13.05
C ALA A 63 -2.27 9.74 -13.34
N ALA A 64 -1.59 9.72 -14.50
CA ALA A 64 -0.61 8.69 -14.83
C ALA A 64 0.56 8.66 -13.83
N VAL A 65 1.05 9.81 -13.38
CA VAL A 65 2.10 9.90 -12.36
C VAL A 65 1.64 9.43 -11.00
N ILE A 66 0.42 9.81 -10.57
CA ILE A 66 -0.16 9.34 -9.31
C ILE A 66 -0.24 7.80 -9.32
N LEU A 67 -0.79 7.23 -10.39
CA LEU A 67 -0.87 5.77 -10.56
C LEU A 67 0.51 5.12 -10.58
N HIS A 68 1.49 5.71 -11.28
CA HIS A 68 2.85 5.20 -11.31
C HIS A 68 3.50 5.17 -9.94
N ARG A 69 3.40 6.25 -9.16
CA ARG A 69 3.94 6.29 -7.80
C ARG A 69 3.33 5.21 -6.92
N GLU A 70 2.01 5.08 -6.98
CA GLU A 70 1.29 4.12 -6.14
C GLU A 70 1.58 2.68 -6.55
N TYR A 71 1.57 2.39 -7.85
CA TYR A 71 1.95 1.08 -8.37
C TYR A 71 3.39 0.72 -8.00
N SER A 72 4.35 1.64 -8.18
CA SER A 72 5.74 1.43 -7.79
C SER A 72 5.87 1.14 -6.28
N ARG A 73 5.12 1.84 -5.43
CA ARG A 73 5.07 1.58 -3.97
C ARG A 73 4.53 0.18 -3.67
N LEU A 74 3.42 -0.21 -4.30
CA LEU A 74 2.77 -1.51 -4.13
C LEU A 74 3.62 -2.68 -4.62
N MET A 75 4.46 -2.42 -5.62
CA MET A 75 5.41 -3.40 -6.17
C MET A 75 6.75 -3.44 -5.42
N GLN A 76 6.94 -2.67 -4.34
CA GLN A 76 8.11 -2.84 -3.49
C GLN A 76 7.94 -4.06 -2.57
N PRO A 77 9.02 -4.83 -2.33
CA PRO A 77 8.97 -5.89 -1.34
C PRO A 77 8.81 -5.31 0.07
N ILE A 78 8.17 -6.08 0.93
CA ILE A 78 8.06 -5.88 2.37
C ILE A 78 8.26 -7.25 3.05
N TYR A 79 8.65 -7.26 4.31
CA TYR A 79 8.75 -8.48 5.10
C TYR A 79 7.49 -8.63 5.94
N ALA A 80 6.84 -9.78 5.86
CA ALA A 80 5.60 -10.03 6.59
C ALA A 80 5.44 -11.47 7.07
N ALA A 81 4.63 -11.64 8.10
CA ALA A 81 4.12 -12.92 8.55
C ALA A 81 2.63 -12.80 8.85
N VAL A 82 1.90 -13.89 8.59
CA VAL A 82 0.47 -14.00 8.84
C VAL A 82 0.27 -15.07 9.89
N ILE A 83 -0.38 -14.71 10.98
CA ILE A 83 -0.71 -15.61 12.08
C ILE A 83 -2.21 -15.68 12.15
N SER A 84 -2.77 -16.88 12.05
CA SER A 84 -4.21 -17.11 12.18
C SER A 84 -4.46 -18.12 13.28
N MET A 85 -5.31 -17.73 14.22
CA MET A 85 -5.75 -18.57 15.34
C MET A 85 -7.27 -18.58 15.41
N GLU A 86 -7.84 -19.71 15.81
CA GLU A 86 -9.25 -19.81 16.17
C GLU A 86 -9.37 -19.95 17.67
N CYS A 87 -9.95 -18.95 18.32
CA CYS A 87 -10.05 -18.87 19.77
C CYS A 87 -11.50 -18.96 20.22
N GLU A 88 -11.74 -19.72 21.28
CA GLU A 88 -12.96 -19.65 22.08
C GLU A 88 -12.72 -18.67 23.23
N GLY A 89 -13.59 -17.68 23.39
CA GLY A 89 -13.43 -16.64 24.41
C GLY A 89 -12.33 -15.62 24.07
N ASP A 90 -11.51 -15.30 25.08
CA ASP A 90 -10.53 -14.22 25.00
C ASP A 90 -9.35 -14.55 24.09
N TYR A 91 -8.81 -13.52 23.45
CA TYR A 91 -7.65 -13.63 22.57
C TYR A 91 -6.79 -12.38 22.60
N TYR A 92 -5.48 -12.56 22.49
CA TYR A 92 -4.53 -11.45 22.44
C TYR A 92 -3.24 -11.86 21.71
N ILE A 93 -2.64 -10.93 20.96
CA ILE A 93 -1.25 -11.02 20.53
C ILE A 93 -0.55 -9.71 20.85
N GLU A 94 0.59 -9.82 21.50
CA GLU A 94 1.55 -8.75 21.73
C GLU A 94 2.75 -8.95 20.80
N VAL A 95 3.11 -7.91 20.05
CA VAL A 95 4.37 -7.86 19.31
C VAL A 95 5.38 -7.14 20.19
N LEU A 96 6.43 -7.85 20.63
CA LEU A 96 7.39 -7.33 21.61
C LEU A 96 8.45 -6.42 20.96
N ASP A 97 8.66 -6.56 19.65
CA ASP A 97 9.65 -5.79 18.91
C ASP A 97 9.14 -4.41 18.46
N LYS A 98 9.92 -3.37 18.76
CA LYS A 98 9.65 -1.99 18.32
C LYS A 98 9.86 -1.84 16.81
N GLY A 99 9.10 -0.94 16.20
CA GLY A 99 9.22 -0.61 14.77
C GLY A 99 8.54 -1.62 13.83
N VAL A 100 7.83 -2.61 14.38
CA VAL A 100 7.03 -3.57 13.63
C VAL A 100 5.58 -3.11 13.63
N LYS A 101 4.93 -3.16 12.46
CA LYS A 101 3.51 -2.83 12.35
C LYS A 101 2.69 -4.11 12.33
N ALA A 102 1.77 -4.25 13.28
CA ALA A 102 0.82 -5.35 13.35
C ALA A 102 -0.60 -4.86 13.04
N ILE A 103 -1.31 -5.58 12.18
CA ILE A 103 -2.70 -5.32 11.85
C ILE A 103 -3.52 -6.53 12.28
N ARG A 104 -4.56 -6.28 13.07
CA ARG A 104 -5.45 -7.32 13.60
C ARG A 104 -6.77 -7.33 12.84
N ARG A 105 -7.19 -8.52 12.42
CA ARG A 105 -8.52 -8.80 11.86
C ARG A 105 -9.22 -9.86 12.70
N VAL A 106 -10.48 -9.63 13.02
CA VAL A 106 -11.29 -10.55 13.83
C VAL A 106 -12.54 -10.89 13.06
N ARG A 107 -12.84 -12.19 12.94
CA ARG A 107 -14.09 -12.70 12.37
C ARG A 107 -14.78 -13.59 13.39
N ALA A 108 -16.01 -13.26 13.78
CA ALA A 108 -16.84 -14.16 14.55
C ALA A 108 -17.19 -15.41 13.73
N LEU A 109 -16.94 -16.59 14.29
CA LEU A 109 -17.28 -17.90 13.73
C LEU A 109 -18.56 -18.47 14.36
N SER A 110 -18.94 -17.98 15.54
CA SER A 110 -20.17 -18.35 16.24
C SER A 110 -20.92 -17.09 16.69
N SER A 111 -22.25 -17.15 16.66
CA SER A 111 -23.14 -16.15 17.26
C SER A 111 -23.56 -16.51 18.70
N ASP A 112 -23.10 -17.65 19.21
CA ASP A 112 -23.33 -18.05 20.60
C ASP A 112 -22.52 -17.12 21.53
N LEU A 113 -23.24 -16.28 22.26
CA LEU A 113 -22.66 -15.30 23.18
C LEU A 113 -22.08 -15.94 24.45
N THR A 114 -22.44 -17.19 24.75
CA THR A 114 -21.91 -17.93 25.91
C THR A 114 -20.60 -18.65 25.60
N LYS A 115 -20.37 -18.95 24.31
CA LYS A 115 -19.15 -19.56 23.79
C LYS A 115 -18.75 -18.91 22.46
N PRO A 116 -18.35 -17.64 22.49
CA PRO A 116 -17.99 -16.94 21.28
C PRO A 116 -16.71 -17.54 20.70
N ARG A 117 -16.75 -17.82 19.39
CA ARG A 117 -15.59 -18.32 18.64
C ARG A 117 -15.15 -17.28 17.64
N TYR A 118 -13.87 -17.00 17.59
CA TYR A 118 -13.28 -15.99 16.72
C TYR A 118 -12.16 -16.59 15.89
N ARG A 119 -12.10 -16.24 14.61
CA ARG A 119 -10.88 -16.34 13.81
C ARG A 119 -10.16 -15.01 13.88
N VAL A 120 -8.98 -15.02 14.48
CA VAL A 120 -8.14 -13.83 14.65
C VAL A 120 -6.93 -13.96 13.76
N THR A 121 -6.76 -12.99 12.86
CA THR A 121 -5.64 -12.94 11.94
C THR A 121 -4.79 -11.71 12.24
N TYR A 122 -3.51 -11.92 12.51
CA TYR A 122 -2.52 -10.86 12.63
C TYR A 122 -1.62 -10.84 11.41
N VAL A 123 -1.47 -9.67 10.82
CA VAL A 123 -0.52 -9.40 9.74
C VAL A 123 0.58 -8.52 10.30
N ILE A 124 1.75 -9.12 10.51
CA ILE A 124 2.93 -8.48 11.09
C ILE A 124 3.85 -8.06 9.94
N THR A 125 4.31 -6.82 9.92
CA THR A 125 5.03 -6.24 8.78
C THR A 125 6.24 -5.39 9.19
N SER A 126 7.28 -5.44 8.37
CA SER A 126 8.54 -4.70 8.52
C SER A 126 9.12 -4.32 7.15
N ASN A 127 9.79 -3.17 7.05
CA ASN A 127 10.53 -2.81 5.83
C ASN A 127 11.89 -3.54 5.73
N GLU A 128 12.35 -4.17 6.81
CA GLU A 128 13.63 -4.89 6.91
C GLU A 128 13.42 -6.37 7.29
N PRO A 129 14.31 -7.28 6.85
CA PRO A 129 14.26 -8.70 7.24
C PRO A 129 14.50 -8.84 8.74
N ARG A 130 13.56 -9.46 9.45
CA ARG A 130 13.62 -9.65 10.90
C ARG A 130 12.87 -10.90 11.33
N THR A 131 13.29 -11.43 12.49
CA THR A 131 12.50 -12.35 13.31
C THR A 131 11.89 -11.54 14.44
N VAL A 132 10.60 -11.75 14.69
CA VAL A 132 9.82 -10.97 15.66
C VAL A 132 9.36 -11.89 16.78
N ARG A 133 9.54 -11.47 18.03
CA ARG A 133 8.98 -12.15 19.20
C ARG A 133 7.56 -11.71 19.43
N ILE A 134 6.69 -12.70 19.61
CA ILE A 134 5.28 -12.50 19.90
C ILE A 134 4.89 -13.26 21.16
N ARG A 135 4.03 -12.65 21.95
CA ARG A 135 3.29 -13.33 23.00
C ARG A 135 1.84 -13.45 22.58
N TYR A 136 1.22 -14.60 22.81
CA TYR A 136 -0.18 -14.82 22.47
C TYR A 136 -0.97 -15.44 23.61
N ALA A 137 -2.28 -15.18 23.58
CA ALA A 137 -3.29 -15.82 24.41
C ALA A 137 -4.50 -16.17 23.52
N CYS A 138 -5.06 -17.35 23.72
CA CYS A 138 -6.21 -17.88 22.97
C CYS A 138 -6.98 -18.84 23.88
N GLY A 139 -8.04 -18.34 24.54
CA GLY A 139 -8.65 -19.03 25.67
C GLY A 139 -7.63 -19.24 26.79
N ASP A 140 -7.48 -20.49 27.24
CA ASP A 140 -6.51 -20.86 28.29
C ASP A 140 -5.08 -21.08 27.74
N GLU A 141 -4.92 -21.15 26.42
CA GLU A 141 -3.60 -21.32 25.81
C GLU A 141 -2.86 -19.99 25.82
N THR A 142 -1.67 -19.97 26.41
CA THR A 142 -0.75 -18.84 26.35
C THR A 142 0.64 -19.31 25.94
N GLY A 143 1.37 -18.46 25.23
CA GLY A 143 2.69 -18.81 24.74
C GLY A 143 3.49 -17.62 24.25
N GLU A 144 4.77 -17.85 24.07
CA GLU A 144 5.70 -16.92 23.44
C GLU A 144 6.42 -17.66 22.32
N THR A 145 6.56 -17.04 21.16
CA THR A 145 7.23 -17.65 20.01
C THR A 145 7.90 -16.60 19.14
N GLU A 146 8.79 -17.07 18.26
CA GLU A 146 9.49 -16.26 17.30
C GLU A 146 8.96 -16.53 15.89
N VAL A 147 8.73 -15.45 15.14
CA VAL A 147 8.19 -15.52 13.79
C VAL A 147 9.12 -14.80 12.83
N ALA A 148 9.72 -15.57 11.92
CA ALA A 148 10.52 -15.03 10.83
C ALA A 148 9.60 -14.38 9.78
N LEU A 149 9.89 -13.12 9.43
CA LEU A 149 9.13 -12.42 8.40
C LEU A 149 9.64 -12.81 7.01
N SER A 150 8.73 -13.25 6.15
CA SER A 150 9.04 -13.63 4.77
C SER A 150 8.91 -12.43 3.83
N LYS A 151 9.79 -12.35 2.83
CA LYS A 151 9.73 -11.33 1.80
C LYS A 151 8.50 -11.56 0.91
N VAL A 152 7.61 -10.58 0.86
CA VAL A 152 6.40 -10.59 0.02
C VAL A 152 6.27 -9.26 -0.71
N MET A 153 5.41 -9.20 -1.71
CA MET A 153 5.10 -7.95 -2.39
C MET A 153 4.12 -7.12 -1.53
N ARG A 154 4.35 -5.81 -1.41
CA ARG A 154 3.52 -4.93 -0.56
C ARG A 154 2.03 -5.01 -0.89
N PHE A 155 1.66 -5.12 -2.17
CA PHE A 155 0.27 -5.23 -2.57
C PHE A 155 -0.47 -6.41 -1.93
N VAL A 156 0.21 -7.54 -1.69
CA VAL A 156 -0.40 -8.73 -1.05
C VAL A 156 -0.87 -8.36 0.35
N ILE A 157 -0.07 -7.59 1.09
CA ILE A 157 -0.39 -7.14 2.45
C ILE A 157 -1.51 -6.10 2.44
N GLU A 158 -1.53 -5.19 1.47
CA GLU A 158 -2.60 -4.20 1.36
C GLU A 158 -3.96 -4.89 1.11
N LEU A 159 -4.01 -5.93 0.27
CA LEU A 159 -5.23 -6.73 0.02
C LEU A 159 -5.75 -7.49 1.25
N MET A 160 -4.91 -7.68 2.28
CA MET A 160 -5.33 -8.35 3.51
C MET A 160 -5.96 -7.40 4.54
N LYS A 161 -5.82 -6.08 4.34
CA LYS A 161 -6.37 -5.06 5.24
C LYS A 161 -7.87 -4.83 5.01
N ASP A 162 -8.34 -5.04 3.78
CA ASP A 162 -9.73 -4.87 3.35
C ASP A 162 -10.56 -6.14 3.56
#